data_AF-A0A928QA71-F1
#
_entry.id   AF-A0A928QA71-F1
#
_cell.length_a   1.000
_cell.length_b   1.000
_cell.length_c   1.000
_cell.angle_alpha   90.00
_cell.angle_beta   90.00
_cell.angle_gamma   90.00
#
_symmetry.space_group_name_H-M   'P 1'
#
loop_
_entity.id
_entity.type
_entity.pdbx_description
1 polymer ?
#
loop_
_entity_poly.entity_id
_entity_poly.type
_entity_poly.pdbx_seq_one_letter_code
_entity_poly.pdbx_strand_id
1 'polypeptide(L)'
;MSKAMSIDMAAKLVACKNDNSSIFNSNNKYGYKININHPDIKEKYELFKKKKKAIILSDEERFEFEAIIFKMIERKRKNAE
;
A
#
# COMPACT_ATOMS: atom_id res chain seq x y z
N MET A 1 -26.71 26.24 0.34
CA MET A 1 -26.41 25.78 -1.02
C MET A 1 -25.13 24.96 -0.96
N SER A 2 -25.20 23.65 -1.18
CA SER A 2 -24.00 22.78 -1.15
C SER A 2 -23.19 23.02 -2.41
N LYS A 3 -22.01 23.63 -2.27
CA LYS A 3 -21.10 23.91 -3.40
C LYS A 3 -20.47 22.59 -3.84
N ALA A 4 -20.85 22.08 -5.02
CA ALA A 4 -20.20 20.93 -5.61
C ALA A 4 -18.72 21.25 -5.87
N MET A 5 -17.81 20.38 -5.42
CA MET A 5 -16.38 20.55 -5.65
C MET A 5 -16.08 20.48 -7.16
N SER A 6 -15.34 21.46 -7.67
CA SER A 6 -14.86 21.46 -9.05
C SER A 6 -13.90 20.29 -9.30
N ILE A 7 -13.99 19.65 -10.47
CA ILE A 7 -13.15 18.51 -10.86
C ILE A 7 -11.65 18.84 -10.74
N ASP A 8 -11.25 20.07 -11.09
CA ASP A 8 -9.87 20.57 -10.93
C ASP A 8 -9.40 20.55 -9.48
N MET A 9 -10.27 20.93 -8.54
CA MET A 9 -9.96 20.95 -7.12
C MET A 9 -9.88 19.52 -6.54
N ALA A 10 -10.69 18.59 -7.04
CA ALA A 10 -10.59 17.18 -6.72
C ALA A 10 -9.27 16.57 -7.24
N ALA A 11 -8.86 16.91 -8.47
CA ALA A 11 -7.58 16.48 -9.04
C ALA A 11 -6.37 17.04 -8.27
N LYS A 12 -6.39 18.32 -7.88
CA LYS A 12 -5.36 18.91 -7.01
C LYS A 12 -5.31 18.29 -5.62
N LEU A 13 -6.47 17.97 -5.03
CA LEU A 13 -6.53 17.25 -3.75
C LEU A 13 -5.98 15.82 -3.86
N VAL A 14 -6.21 15.12 -4.98
CA VAL A 14 -5.61 13.80 -5.26
C VAL A 14 -4.10 13.92 -5.44
N ALA A 15 -3.62 14.94 -6.16
CA ALA A 15 -2.20 15.19 -6.34
C ALA A 15 -1.49 15.52 -5.01
N CYS A 16 -2.16 16.26 -4.12
CA CYS A 16 -1.60 16.72 -2.84
C CYS A 16 -1.74 15.69 -1.69
N LYS A 17 -2.58 14.65 -1.83
CA LYS A 17 -2.75 13.57 -0.83
C LYS A 17 -1.93 12.31 -1.12
N ASN A 18 -1.17 12.28 -2.21
CA ASN A 18 -0.42 11.10 -2.63
C ASN A 18 0.97 11.03 -1.97
N ASP A 19 1.00 10.94 -0.64
CA ASP A 19 2.14 10.38 0.09
C ASP A 19 2.18 8.84 -0.01
N ASN A 20 1.50 8.27 -1.01
CA ASN A 20 1.61 6.86 -1.40
C ASN A 20 2.89 6.57 -2.20
N SER A 21 3.81 7.53 -2.27
CA SER A 21 5.12 7.39 -2.91
C SER A 21 6.08 6.50 -2.12
N SER A 22 5.89 6.40 -0.79
CA SER A 22 6.72 5.53 0.04
C SER A 22 6.11 4.14 0.19
N ILE A 23 6.92 3.13 -0.10
CA ILE A 23 6.59 1.71 0.15
C ILE A 23 6.46 1.47 1.66
N PHE A 24 7.24 2.17 2.47
CA PHE A 24 7.23 2.03 3.92
C PHE A 24 6.29 3.04 4.56
N ASN A 25 5.50 2.58 5.53
CA ASN A 25 4.62 3.38 6.36
C ASN A 25 5.20 3.48 7.78
N SER A 26 6.04 4.51 8.00
CA SER A 26 6.77 4.69 9.25
C SER A 26 5.89 5.07 10.44
N ASN A 27 4.66 5.52 10.21
CA ASN A 27 3.80 6.10 11.26
C ASN A 27 2.39 5.46 11.29
N ASN A 28 2.34 4.14 11.18
CA ASN A 28 1.08 3.41 11.28
C ASN A 28 0.76 3.04 12.74
N LYS A 29 -0.40 3.48 13.24
CA LYS A 29 -0.90 3.14 14.59
C LYS A 29 -1.11 1.64 14.81
N TYR A 30 -1.31 0.88 13.73
CA TYR A 30 -1.56 -0.57 13.79
C TYR A 30 -0.28 -1.42 13.67
N GLY A 31 0.90 -0.80 13.57
CA GLY A 31 2.19 -1.50 13.56
C GLY A 31 2.64 -2.06 12.20
N TYR A 32 1.80 -2.05 11.16
CA TYR A 32 2.22 -2.45 9.81
C TYR A 32 3.20 -1.43 9.23
N LYS A 33 4.30 -1.94 8.68
CA LYS A 33 5.43 -1.18 8.14
C LYS A 33 5.30 -0.94 6.63
N ILE A 34 4.45 -1.68 5.94
CA ILE A 34 4.25 -1.59 4.48
C ILE A 34 2.95 -0.85 4.15
N ASN A 35 3.06 0.14 3.27
CA ASN A 35 1.91 0.85 2.71
C ASN A 35 1.26 0.04 1.58
N ILE A 36 0.07 -0.51 1.82
CA ILE A 36 -0.71 -1.21 0.77
C ILE A 36 -1.34 -0.30 -0.26
N ASN A 37 -1.41 1.01 0.00
CA ASN A 37 -1.94 1.97 -0.95
C ASN A 37 -0.86 2.39 -1.96
N HIS A 38 0.40 2.02 -1.75
CA HIS A 38 1.49 2.24 -2.71
C HIS A 38 1.20 1.45 -4.01
N PRO A 39 1.34 2.04 -5.21
CA PRO A 39 0.94 1.40 -6.47
C PRO A 39 1.60 0.02 -6.69
N ASP A 40 2.91 -0.10 -6.46
CA ASP A 40 3.63 -1.39 -6.61
C ASP A 40 3.27 -2.45 -5.57
N ILE A 41 2.70 -2.04 -4.44
CA ILE A 41 2.31 -2.96 -3.35
C ILE A 41 0.83 -3.31 -3.49
N LYS A 42 -0.01 -2.35 -3.86
CA LYS A 42 -1.45 -2.51 -4.04
C LYS A 42 -1.78 -3.65 -5.00
N GLU A 43 -1.09 -3.71 -6.14
CA GLU A 43 -1.29 -4.79 -7.11
C GLU A 43 -0.96 -6.17 -6.51
N LYS A 44 0.17 -6.28 -5.80
CA LYS A 44 0.57 -7.52 -5.12
C LYS A 44 -0.36 -7.89 -3.99
N TYR A 45 -0.87 -6.91 -3.26
CA TYR A 45 -1.80 -7.08 -2.15
C TYR A 45 -3.13 -7.63 -2.64
N GLU A 46 -3.67 -7.08 -3.73
CA GLU A 46 -4.91 -7.56 -4.35
C GLU A 46 -4.75 -8.99 -4.91
N LEU A 47 -3.62 -9.30 -5.54
CA LEU A 47 -3.30 -10.66 -5.98
C LEU A 47 -3.21 -11.64 -4.80
N PHE A 48 -2.60 -11.22 -3.69
CA PHE A 48 -2.49 -12.03 -2.48
C PHE A 48 -3.86 -12.30 -1.84
N LYS A 49 -4.71 -11.27 -1.74
CA LYS A 49 -6.11 -11.41 -1.32
C LYS A 49 -6.88 -12.40 -2.19
N LYS A 50 -6.74 -12.28 -3.52
CA LYS A 50 -7.39 -13.20 -4.48
C LYS A 50 -6.91 -14.63 -4.27
N LYS A 51 -5.62 -14.84 -4.00
CA LYS A 51 -5.05 -16.17 -3.70
C LYS A 51 -5.61 -16.77 -2.40
N LYS A 52 -5.75 -15.95 -1.35
CA LYS A 52 -6.34 -16.36 -0.06
C LYS A 52 -7.88 -16.46 -0.12
N LYS A 53 -8.50 -16.01 -1.21
CA LYS A 53 -9.96 -15.87 -1.37
C LYS A 53 -10.60 -15.05 -0.24
N ALA A 54 -9.85 -14.07 0.27
CA ALA A 54 -10.26 -13.20 1.36
C ALA A 54 -10.65 -11.80 0.85
N ILE A 55 -11.73 -11.24 1.39
CA ILE A 55 -12.18 -9.87 1.07
C ILE A 55 -11.32 -8.85 1.82
N ILE A 56 -11.00 -9.16 3.08
CA ILE A 56 -10.11 -8.41 3.96
C ILE A 56 -9.18 -9.44 4.59
N LEU A 57 -7.88 -9.17 4.60
CA LEU A 57 -6.91 -10.05 5.26
C LEU A 57 -7.03 -9.91 6.78
N SER A 58 -6.92 -11.02 7.48
CA SER A 58 -6.66 -11.03 8.92
C SER A 58 -5.28 -10.43 9.21
N ASP A 59 -5.06 -10.06 10.47
CA ASP A 59 -3.79 -9.49 10.94
C ASP A 59 -2.60 -10.44 10.67
N GLU A 60 -2.77 -11.74 10.92
CA GLU A 60 -1.77 -12.77 10.62
C GLU A 60 -1.44 -12.84 9.11
N GLU A 61 -2.46 -12.82 8.26
CA GLU A 61 -2.28 -12.82 6.80
C GLU A 61 -1.62 -11.53 6.32
N ARG A 62 -1.87 -10.42 7.02
CA ARG A 62 -1.23 -9.15 6.74
C ARG A 62 0.25 -9.18 7.08
N PHE A 63 0.63 -9.76 8.22
CA PHE A 63 2.03 -9.99 8.55
C PHE A 63 2.73 -10.95 7.58
N GLU A 64 2.05 -12.01 7.13
CA GLU A 64 2.58 -12.91 6.10
C GLU A 64 2.86 -12.15 4.80
N PHE A 65 1.93 -11.29 4.36
CA PHE A 65 2.13 -10.45 3.19
C PHE A 65 3.34 -9.52 3.37
N GLU A 66 3.48 -8.84 4.52
CA GLU A 66 4.62 -7.97 4.78
C GLU A 66 5.94 -8.73 4.76
N ALA A 67 6.02 -9.92 5.36
CA ALA A 67 7.21 -10.77 5.34
C ALA A 67 7.63 -11.14 3.92
N ILE A 68 6.67 -11.44 3.04
CA ILE A 68 6.93 -11.71 1.61
C ILE A 68 7.52 -10.46 0.93
N ILE A 69 6.93 -9.28 1.16
CA ILE A 69 7.42 -8.02 0.59
C ILE A 69 8.83 -7.70 1.08
N PHE A 70 9.12 -7.83 2.38
CA PHE A 70 10.46 -7.63 2.93
C PHE A 70 11.49 -8.54 2.26
N LYS A 71 11.19 -9.83 2.14
CA LYS A 71 12.07 -10.80 1.47
C LYS A 71 12.32 -10.45 0.00
N MET A 72 11.32 -9.92 -0.71
CA MET A 72 11.49 -9.43 -2.09
C MET A 72 12.42 -8.21 -2.16
N ILE A 73 12.28 -7.26 -1.24
CA ILE A 73 13.12 -6.07 -1.17
C ILE A 73 14.57 -6.45 -0.85
N GLU A 74 14.78 -7.34 0.13
CA GLU A 74 16.11 -7.84 0.48
C GLU A 74 16.80 -8.53 -0.71
N ARG A 75 16.06 -9.36 -1.46
CA ARG A 75 16.59 -10.00 -2.68
C ARG A 75 16.96 -8.97 -3.74
N LYS A 76 16.12 -7.95 -3.96
CA LYS A 76 16.44 -6.87 -4.91
C LYS A 76 17.70 -6.12 -4.52
N ARG A 77 17.88 -5.85 -3.22
CA ARG A 77 19.09 -5.20 -2.70
C ARG A 77 20.35 -6.05 -2.95
N LYS A 78 20.30 -7.35 -2.64
CA LYS A 78 21.43 -8.27 -2.87
C LYS A 78 21.83 -8.43 -4.34
N ASN A 79 20.90 -8.27 -5.28
CA ASN A 79 21.19 -8.34 -6.71
C ASN A 79 21.66 -7.00 -7.30
N ALA A 80 21.58 -5.90 -6.54
CA ALA A 80 22.02 -4.58 -6.95
C ALA A 80 23.45 -4.24 -6.45
N GLU A 81 23.96 -5.01 -5.48
CA GLU A 81 25.38 -5.05 -5.07
C GLU A 81 26.17 -6.00 -5.97
#